data_AF-A0A2M7JXU1-F1
#
_entry.id   AF-A0A2M7JXU1-F1
#
_cell.length_a   1.000
_cell.length_b   1.000
_cell.length_c   1.000
_cell.angle_alpha   90.00
_cell.angle_beta   90.00
_cell.angle_gamma   90.00
#
_symmetry.space_group_name_H-M   'P 1'
#
loop_
_entity.id
_entity.type
_entity.pdbx_description
1 polymer ?
#
loop_
_entity_poly.entity_id
_entity_poly.type
_entity_poly.pdbx_seq_one_letter_code
_entity_poly.pdbx_strand_id
1 'polypeptide(L)' 'MFTEKTLKQVRQGGKEWEKEVEEVSKEKPERKKRFSTVSDLEIKRIYTPEDIKDLNFERDIGYPGLFPFTR' A
#
# COMPACT_ATOMS: atom_id res chain seq x y z
N MET A 1 -2.41 12.05 10.32
CA MET A 1 -2.91 10.95 9.46
C MET A 1 -3.28 9.76 10.36
N PHE A 2 -3.67 8.60 9.83
CA PHE A 2 -4.41 7.52 10.49
C PHE A 2 -4.08 7.22 11.97
N THR A 3 -5.10 6.82 12.74
CA THR A 3 -4.93 6.45 14.15
C THR A 3 -4.21 5.11 14.32
N GLU A 4 -3.52 4.91 15.44
CA GLU A 4 -2.89 3.61 15.75
C GLU A 4 -3.87 2.44 15.74
N LYS A 5 -5.12 2.67 16.18
CA LYS A 5 -6.17 1.65 16.14
C LYS A 5 -6.46 1.22 14.70
N THR A 6 -6.58 2.19 13.79
CA THR A 6 -6.81 1.92 12.36
C THR A 6 -5.64 1.16 11.76
N LEU A 7 -4.39 1.56 12.05
CA LEU A 7 -3.20 0.87 11.55
C LEU A 7 -3.12 -0.58 12.05
N LYS A 8 -3.43 -0.82 13.33
CA LYS A 8 -3.51 -2.18 13.88
C LYS A 8 -4.57 -3.03 13.18
N GLN A 9 -5.76 -2.48 12.93
CA GLN A 9 -6.83 -3.19 12.21
C GLN A 9 -6.42 -3.54 10.78
N VAL A 10 -5.83 -2.58 10.05
CA VAL A 10 -5.32 -2.78 8.69
C VAL A 10 -4.25 -3.87 8.67
N ARG A 11 -3.31 -3.85 9.61
CA ARG A 11 -2.25 -4.86 9.70
C ARG A 11 -2.78 -6.26 9.97
N GLN A 12 -3.79 -6.37 10.84
CA GLN A 12 -4.40 -7.66 11.15
C GLN A 12 -5.19 -8.21 9.95
N GLY A 13 -6.08 -7.39 9.37
CA GLY A 13 -6.86 -7.78 8.19
C GLY A 13 -5.98 -8.10 6.97
N GLY A 14 -4.88 -7.36 6.78
CA GLY A 14 -3.92 -7.62 5.71
C GLY A 14 -3.27 -9.01 5.81
N LYS A 15 -2.95 -9.48 7.03
CA LYS A 15 -2.40 -10.83 7.25
C LYS A 15 -3.43 -11.94 6.99
N GLU A 16 -4.69 -11.70 7.31
CA GLU A 16 -5.77 -12.65 7.05
C GLU A 16 -6.01 -12.78 5.56
N TRP A 17 -6.13 -11.64 4.88
CA TRP A 17 -6.26 -11.57 3.42
C TRP A 17 -5.06 -12.21 2.69
N GLU A 18 -3.82 -11.99 3.14
CA GLU A 18 -2.64 -12.57 2.50
C GLU A 18 -2.65 -14.11 2.52
N LYS A 19 -3.17 -14.72 3.59
CA LYS A 19 -3.35 -16.18 3.67
C LYS A 19 -4.37 -16.68 2.66
N GLU A 20 -5.52 -16.01 2.55
CA GLU A 20 -6.55 -16.37 1.58
C GLU A 20 -6.02 -16.27 0.14
N VAL A 21 -5.26 -15.21 -0.16
CA VAL A 21 -4.62 -15.03 -1.47
C VAL A 21 -3.61 -16.14 -1.74
N GLU A 22 -2.82 -16.55 -0.74
CA GLU A 22 -1.85 -17.62 -0.90
C GLU A 22 -2.53 -18.96 -1.18
N GLU A 23 -3.66 -19.26 -0.52
CA GLU A 23 -4.46 -20.45 -0.81
C GLU A 23 -4.99 -20.45 -2.24
N VAL A 24 -5.61 -19.34 -2.68
CA VAL A 24 -6.11 -19.21 -4.06
C VAL A 24 -4.98 -19.27 -5.08
N SER A 25 -3.83 -18.68 -4.78
CA SER A 25 -2.67 -18.65 -5.68
C SER A 25 -2.05 -20.02 -5.93
N LYS A 26 -2.26 -21.01 -5.04
CA LYS A 26 -1.82 -22.40 -5.26
C LYS A 26 -2.60 -23.06 -6.39
N GLU A 27 -3.90 -22.80 -6.49
CA GLU A 27 -4.75 -23.33 -7.56
C GLU A 27 -4.68 -22.47 -8.83
N LYS A 28 -4.63 -21.15 -8.65
CA LYS A 28 -4.67 -20.16 -9.73
C LYS A 28 -3.54 -19.15 -9.54
N PRO A 29 -2.32 -19.47 -9.98
CA PRO A 29 -1.18 -18.59 -9.78
C PRO A 29 -1.33 -17.28 -10.56
N GLU A 30 -0.74 -16.22 -10.02
CA GLU A 30 -0.65 -14.94 -10.71
C GLU A 30 0.16 -15.06 -12.00
N ARG A 31 -0.14 -14.18 -12.97
CA ARG A 31 0.51 -14.18 -14.30
C ARG A 31 2.03 -14.04 -14.24
N LYS A 32 2.55 -13.37 -13.21
CA LYS A 32 3.97 -13.14 -12.99
C LYS A 32 4.30 -13.33 -11.52
N LYS A 33 5.53 -13.78 -11.23
CA LYS A 33 6.04 -13.89 -9.85
C LYS A 33 6.31 -12.53 -9.21
N ARG A 34 6.70 -11.52 -10.00
CA ARG A 34 6.96 -10.15 -9.58
C ARG A 34 6.34 -9.19 -10.60
N PHE A 35 5.65 -8.17 -10.08
CA PHE A 35 5.17 -7.05 -10.88
C PHE A 35 6.07 -5.86 -10.61
N SER A 36 6.47 -5.15 -11.66
CA SER A 36 7.25 -3.93 -11.54
C SER A 36 6.81 -2.88 -12.55
N THR A 37 7.11 -1.61 -12.24
CA THR A 37 6.95 -0.49 -13.16
C THR A 37 7.97 -0.59 -14.30
N VAL A 38 7.84 0.28 -15.30
CA VAL A 38 8.80 0.36 -16.42
C VAL A 38 10.23 0.65 -15.93
N SER A 39 10.38 1.35 -14.81
CA SER A 39 11.67 1.65 -14.16
C SER A 39 12.12 0.58 -13.15
N ASP A 40 11.52 -0.61 -13.20
CA ASP A 40 11.76 -1.77 -12.34
C ASP A 40 11.49 -1.57 -10.82
N LEU A 41 10.60 -0.64 -10.47
CA LEU A 41 10.10 -0.54 -9.09
C LEU A 41 9.07 -1.63 -8.84
N GLU A 42 9.25 -2.42 -7.78
CA GLU A 42 8.33 -3.49 -7.42
C GLU A 42 6.95 -2.94 -7.00
N ILE A 43 5.89 -3.59 -7.48
CA ILE A 43 4.50 -3.24 -7.21
C ILE A 43 3.92 -4.28 -6.25
N LYS A 44 3.41 -3.82 -5.10
CA LYS A 44 2.69 -4.65 -4.14
C LYS A 44 1.31 -5.04 -4.69
N ARG A 45 0.77 -6.17 -4.25
CA ARG A 45 -0.58 -6.61 -4.63
C ARG A 45 -1.66 -5.59 -4.24
N ILE A 46 -1.53 -5.01 -3.06
CA ILE A 46 -2.38 -3.91 -2.56
C ILE A 46 -1.53 -2.91 -1.78
N TYR A 47 -2.02 -1.67 -1.69
CA TYR A 47 -1.49 -0.62 -0.83
C TYR A 47 -2.55 -0.23 0.20
N THR A 48 -2.11 0.06 1.41
CA THR A 48 -2.93 0.21 2.60
C THR A 48 -2.51 1.46 3.38
N PRO A 49 -3.28 1.89 4.40
CA PRO A 49 -2.86 2.95 5.31
C PRO A 49 -1.48 2.75 5.96
N GLU A 50 -1.00 1.52 6.13
CA GLU A 50 0.35 1.24 6.63
C GLU A 50 1.44 1.72 5.66
N ASP A 51 1.16 1.72 4.35
CA ASP A 51 2.14 2.12 3.32
C ASP A 51 2.39 3.63 3.28
N ILE A 52 1.48 4.41 3.88
CA ILE A 52 1.57 5.88 3.97
C ILE A 52 1.51 6.36 5.43
N LYS A 53 1.84 5.50 6.40
CA LYS A 53 1.76 5.85 7.83
C LYS A 53 2.73 6.98 8.22
N ASP A 54 3.88 7.06 7.54
CA ASP A 54 4.94 8.03 7.80
C ASP A 54 4.80 9.31 6.95
N LEU A 55 3.79 9.34 6.07
CA LEU A 55 3.46 10.49 5.24
C LEU A 55 2.91 11.63 6.10
N ASN A 56 3.43 12.84 5.88
CA ASN A 56 2.87 14.06 6.46
C ASN A 56 2.14 14.84 5.37
N PHE A 57 0.81 14.95 5.48
CA PHE A 57 -0.02 15.63 4.48
C PHE A 57 0.47 17.03 4.16
N GLU A 58 0.70 17.86 5.19
CA GLU A 58 1.03 19.28 5.02
C GLU A 58 2.41 19.47 4.41
N ARG A 59 3.40 18.67 4.84
CA ARG A 59 4.78 18.76 4.38
C ARG A 59 5.01 18.11 3.02
N ASP A 60 4.37 16.98 2.74
CA ASP A 60 4.73 16.10 1.62
C ASP A 60 3.73 16.19 0.44
N ILE A 61 2.47 16.54 0.70
CA ILE A 61 1.41 16.63 -0.33
C ILE A 61 0.90 18.06 -0.50
N GLY A 62 0.43 18.68 0.57
CA GLY A 62 -0.08 20.04 0.60
C GLY A 62 -1.39 20.25 -0.17
N TYR A 63 -1.68 21.53 -0.41
CA TYR A 63 -2.80 21.99 -1.23
C TYR A 63 -2.29 22.53 -2.58
N PRO A 64 -3.14 22.51 -3.62
CA PRO A 64 -2.80 23.04 -4.94
C PRO A 64 -2.24 24.45 -4.92
N GLY A 65 -1.11 24.65 -5.61
CA GLY A 65 -0.49 25.97 -5.74
C GLY A 65 0.18 26.51 -4.47
N LEU A 66 0.31 25.68 -3.42
CA LEU A 66 1.09 25.97 -2.23
C LEU A 66 2.24 24.97 -2.10
N PHE A 67 3.34 25.38 -1.45
CA PHE A 67 4.46 24.48 -1.14
C PHE A 67 3.94 23.20 -0.42
N PRO A 68 4.42 21.98 -0.74
CA PRO A 68 5.53 21.64 -1.64
C PRO A 68 5.18 21.55 -3.14
N PHE A 69 3.98 21.98 -3.55
CA PHE A 69 3.49 21.95 -4.93
C PHE A 69 3.38 20.54 -5.52
N THR A 70 3.22 19.53 -4.67
CA THR A 70 2.98 18.13 -5.10
C THR A 70 1.59 17.98 -5.74
N ARG A 71 0.61 18.76 -5.28
CA ARG A 71 -0.74 18.87 -5.83
C ARG A 71 -0.99 20.27 -6.35
#